data_AF-U6SQH5-F1
#
_entry.id   AF-U6SQH5-F1
#
_cell.length_a   1.000
_cell.length_b   1.000
_cell.length_c   1.000
_cell.angle_alpha   90.00
_cell.angle_beta   90.00
_cell.angle_gamma   90.00
#
_symmetry.space_group_name_H-M   'P 1'
#
loop_
_entity.id
_entity.type
_entity.pdbx_description
1 polymer ?
#
loop_
_entity_poly.entity_id
_entity_poly.type
_entity_poly.pdbx_seq_one_letter_code
_entity_poly.pdbx_strand_id
1 'polypeptide(L)'
;MQNRIEVFERQSREFNPSFHFELRIKEMEKTSSYGMQLASKWRELLNRSKLNEVYPVVHPIGKETFSLYADYPSGIFEYALDIDLATSLIKEKGMSPIKVSPKNIIDAVDPGNINRDPAKIKPNHKNPVMIIQSYYLTNNKYYCINGNHRIFEAYRNGEREIEVYLFKDLEFLPFFYDELSKATYFLEMDAARVLNNQQHIQQSELEQYPSNFNFSR
;
A
#
# COMPACT_ATOMS: atom_id res chain seq x y z
N MET A 1 -25.53 7.86 1.04
CA MET A 1 -24.45 7.26 0.23
C MET A 1 -23.31 6.99 1.20
N GLN A 2 -23.08 5.73 1.57
CA GLN A 2 -22.07 5.39 2.59
C GLN A 2 -20.68 5.67 2.01
N ASN A 3 -19.80 6.30 2.79
CA ASN A 3 -18.42 6.58 2.35
C ASN A 3 -17.72 5.23 2.09
N ARG A 4 -17.10 5.07 0.91
CA ARG A 4 -16.44 3.82 0.52
C ARG A 4 -15.37 3.40 1.52
N ILE A 5 -14.68 4.35 2.14
CA ILE A 5 -13.69 4.09 3.20
C ILE A 5 -14.35 3.43 4.41
N GLU A 6 -15.46 3.96 4.91
CA GLU A 6 -16.14 3.41 6.11
C GLU A 6 -16.59 1.96 5.88
N VAL A 7 -16.99 1.63 4.66
CA VAL A 7 -17.33 0.26 4.27
C VAL A 7 -16.08 -0.62 4.30
N PHE A 8 -14.98 -0.15 3.71
CA PHE A 8 -13.71 -0.88 3.66
C PHE A 8 -13.08 -1.07 5.05
N GLU A 9 -13.09 -0.05 5.90
CA GLU A 9 -12.62 -0.13 7.29
C GLU A 9 -13.43 -1.16 8.09
N ARG A 10 -14.75 -1.23 7.88
CA ARG A 10 -15.57 -2.25 8.52
C ARG A 10 -15.24 -3.64 8.00
N GLN A 11 -15.13 -3.80 6.68
CA GLN A 11 -14.86 -5.09 6.04
C GLN A 11 -13.44 -5.62 6.34
N SER A 12 -12.45 -4.74 6.51
CA SER A 12 -11.09 -5.16 6.85
C SER A 12 -11.03 -5.87 8.20
N ARG A 13 -11.92 -5.54 9.14
CA ARG A 13 -11.99 -6.22 10.44
C ARG A 13 -12.47 -7.67 10.35
N GLU A 14 -13.10 -8.06 9.25
CA GLU A 14 -13.56 -9.43 9.00
C GLU A 14 -12.53 -10.26 8.23
N PHE A 15 -11.46 -9.64 7.71
CA PHE A 15 -10.46 -10.32 6.92
C PHE A 15 -9.56 -11.21 7.79
N ASN A 16 -9.29 -12.42 7.29
CA ASN A 16 -8.45 -13.40 7.96
C ASN A 16 -7.15 -13.61 7.16
N PRO A 17 -6.01 -13.07 7.63
CA PRO A 17 -4.73 -13.18 6.94
C PRO A 17 -4.29 -14.63 6.70
N SER A 18 -4.42 -15.51 7.70
CA SER A 18 -4.02 -16.92 7.54
C SER A 18 -4.84 -17.61 6.45
N PHE A 19 -6.14 -17.37 6.40
CA PHE A 19 -7.00 -17.90 5.34
C PHE A 19 -6.61 -17.36 3.96
N HIS A 20 -6.33 -16.05 3.86
CA HIS A 20 -5.88 -15.44 2.61
C HIS A 20 -4.57 -16.06 2.11
N PHE A 21 -3.57 -16.20 2.97
CA PHE A 21 -2.29 -16.82 2.64
C PHE A 21 -2.47 -18.27 2.17
N GLU A 22 -3.23 -19.07 2.90
CA GLU A 22 -3.52 -20.45 2.51
C GLU A 22 -4.23 -20.55 1.15
N LEU A 23 -5.19 -19.65 0.89
CA LEU A 23 -5.92 -19.59 -0.37
C LEU A 23 -4.95 -19.31 -1.53
N ARG A 24 -4.14 -18.25 -1.43
CA ARG A 24 -3.18 -17.87 -2.46
C ARG A 24 -2.12 -18.94 -2.72
N ILE A 25 -1.59 -19.55 -1.66
CA ILE A 25 -0.64 -20.67 -1.77
C ILE A 25 -1.27 -21.82 -2.58
N LYS A 26 -2.51 -22.20 -2.27
CA LYS A 26 -3.23 -23.28 -2.98
C LYS A 26 -3.51 -22.92 -4.45
N GLU A 27 -3.82 -21.67 -4.74
CA GLU A 27 -4.02 -21.18 -6.11
C GLU A 27 -2.72 -21.26 -6.91
N MET A 28 -1.62 -20.72 -6.38
CA MET A 28 -0.31 -20.76 -7.04
C MET A 28 0.17 -22.19 -7.29
N GLU A 29 0.04 -23.07 -6.29
CA GLU A 29 0.49 -24.48 -6.36
C GLU A 29 -0.15 -25.25 -7.51
N LYS A 30 -1.44 -24.99 -7.79
CA LYS A 30 -2.20 -25.68 -8.84
C LYS A 30 -1.95 -25.14 -10.25
N THR A 31 -1.27 -24.00 -10.38
CA THR A 31 -1.22 -23.25 -11.64
C THR A 31 -0.05 -23.67 -12.53
N SER A 32 1.15 -23.85 -11.96
CA SER A 32 2.35 -24.22 -12.75
C SER A 32 3.47 -24.79 -11.87
N SER A 33 4.49 -25.40 -12.49
CA SER A 33 5.69 -25.85 -11.77
C SER A 33 6.41 -24.70 -11.05
N TYR A 34 6.41 -23.50 -11.63
CA TYR A 34 6.94 -22.29 -10.99
C TYR A 34 6.07 -21.87 -9.80
N GLY A 35 4.75 -21.86 -9.98
CA GLY A 35 3.78 -21.60 -8.91
C GLY A 35 3.89 -22.57 -7.73
N MET A 36 4.13 -23.85 -7.99
CA MET A 36 4.40 -24.87 -6.97
C MET A 36 5.66 -24.55 -6.15
N GLN A 37 6.73 -24.08 -6.80
CA GLN A 37 7.96 -23.69 -6.09
C GLN A 37 7.72 -22.49 -5.17
N LEU A 38 7.03 -21.45 -5.65
CA LEU A 38 6.68 -20.28 -4.83
C LEU A 38 5.73 -20.65 -3.70
N ALA A 39 4.71 -21.44 -3.97
CA ALA A 39 3.77 -21.94 -2.96
C ALA A 39 4.48 -22.72 -1.84
N SER A 40 5.47 -23.55 -2.18
CA SER A 40 6.28 -24.26 -1.18
C SER A 40 7.06 -23.30 -0.28
N LYS A 41 7.68 -22.25 -0.86
CA LYS A 41 8.40 -21.23 -0.08
C LYS A 41 7.46 -20.47 0.86
N TRP A 42 6.31 -20.01 0.36
CA TRP A 42 5.33 -19.32 1.18
C TRP A 42 4.75 -20.21 2.29
N ARG A 43 4.56 -21.51 2.04
CA ARG A 43 4.14 -22.47 3.05
C ARG A 43 5.20 -22.66 4.14
N GLU A 44 6.47 -22.75 3.76
CA GLU A 44 7.58 -22.80 4.71
C GLU A 44 7.67 -21.52 5.56
N LEU A 45 7.52 -20.36 4.92
CA LEU A 45 7.49 -19.06 5.58
C LEU A 45 6.31 -18.95 6.55
N LEU A 46 5.09 -19.29 6.12
CA LEU A 46 3.89 -19.29 6.96
C LEU A 46 4.06 -20.19 8.19
N ASN A 47 4.60 -21.40 8.01
CA ASN A 47 4.83 -22.35 9.10
C ASN A 47 5.91 -21.89 10.11
N ARG A 48 6.92 -21.15 9.64
CA ARG A 48 7.97 -20.59 10.51
C ARG A 48 7.53 -19.29 11.18
N SER A 49 6.72 -18.52 10.48
CA SER A 49 6.20 -17.26 10.96
C SER A 49 5.22 -17.51 12.10
N LYS A 50 5.34 -16.71 13.15
CA LYS A 50 4.19 -16.42 13.99
C LYS A 50 3.52 -15.20 13.38
N LEU A 51 2.86 -15.36 12.24
CA LEU A 51 1.91 -14.36 11.68
C LEU A 51 0.69 -14.19 12.61
N ASN A 52 0.96 -14.06 13.91
CA ASN A 52 0.05 -13.71 14.99
C ASN A 52 0.16 -12.19 15.24
N GLU A 53 0.36 -11.42 14.18
CA GLU A 53 0.19 -9.98 14.28
C GLU A 53 -1.31 -9.69 14.48
N VAL A 54 -1.61 -8.79 15.40
CA VAL A 54 -2.99 -8.37 15.62
C VAL A 54 -3.45 -7.67 14.35
N TYR A 55 -4.54 -8.17 13.76
CA TYR A 55 -5.10 -7.65 12.53
C TYR A 55 -6.59 -7.30 12.71
N PRO A 56 -7.07 -6.13 12.21
CA PRO A 56 -6.27 -5.03 11.64
C PRO A 56 -5.27 -4.45 12.63
N VAL A 57 -4.21 -3.84 12.11
CA VAL A 57 -3.15 -3.31 12.97
C VAL A 57 -3.65 -2.14 13.81
N VAL A 58 -3.20 -2.08 15.06
CA VAL A 58 -3.49 -0.94 15.94
C VAL A 58 -2.53 0.19 15.59
N HIS A 59 -3.06 1.23 14.95
CA HIS A 59 -2.30 2.43 14.62
C HIS A 59 -1.78 3.11 15.90
N PRO A 60 -0.49 3.45 15.98
CA PRO A 60 0.13 4.03 17.15
C PRO A 60 -0.37 5.46 17.39
N ILE A 61 -0.73 5.76 18.64
CA ILE A 61 -1.15 7.10 19.05
C ILE A 61 0.04 8.07 18.89
N GLY A 62 -0.18 9.17 18.17
CA GLY A 62 0.79 10.26 18.02
C GLY A 62 1.77 10.12 16.86
N LYS A 63 1.67 9.08 16.03
CA LYS A 63 2.34 9.01 14.72
C LYS A 63 1.35 9.26 13.59
N GLU A 64 1.83 9.82 12.49
CA GLU A 64 1.02 9.95 11.28
C GLU A 64 1.05 8.64 10.50
N THR A 65 -0.06 7.90 10.54
CA THR A 65 -0.25 6.66 9.80
C THR A 65 -1.39 6.79 8.80
N PHE A 66 -1.37 5.95 7.77
CA PHE A 66 -2.39 5.93 6.73
C PHE A 66 -2.84 4.50 6.43
N SER A 67 -4.15 4.31 6.32
CA SER A 67 -4.77 3.04 5.95
C SER A 67 -5.07 3.00 4.46
N LEU A 68 -4.40 2.10 3.74
CA LEU A 68 -4.65 1.83 2.33
C LEU A 68 -5.36 0.49 2.20
N TYR A 69 -6.57 0.48 1.64
CA TYR A 69 -7.39 -0.73 1.53
C TYR A 69 -7.30 -1.35 0.14
N ALA A 70 -7.06 -2.66 0.09
CA ALA A 70 -7.06 -3.45 -1.14
C ALA A 70 -8.16 -4.53 -1.09
N ASP A 71 -8.72 -4.85 -2.25
CA ASP A 71 -9.77 -5.83 -2.41
C ASP A 71 -9.20 -7.15 -2.97
N TYR A 72 -9.39 -8.23 -2.23
CA TYR A 72 -8.95 -9.57 -2.59
C TYR A 72 -10.13 -10.56 -2.60
N PRO A 73 -10.00 -11.71 -3.30
CA PRO A 73 -11.02 -12.75 -3.28
C PRO A 73 -11.39 -13.25 -1.87
N SER A 74 -10.50 -13.10 -0.90
CA SER A 74 -10.71 -13.47 0.51
C SER A 74 -11.24 -12.33 1.39
N GLY A 75 -11.47 -11.13 0.83
CA GLY A 75 -11.97 -9.95 1.54
C GLY A 75 -11.09 -8.70 1.36
N ILE A 76 -11.45 -7.64 2.09
CA ILE A 76 -10.71 -6.37 2.08
C ILE A 76 -9.53 -6.44 3.06
N PHE A 77 -8.32 -6.12 2.60
CA PHE A 77 -7.16 -6.00 3.46
C PHE A 77 -6.73 -4.53 3.62
N GLU A 78 -6.56 -4.09 4.86
CA GLU A 78 -5.88 -2.86 5.23
C GLU A 78 -4.35 -3.03 5.27
N TYR A 79 -3.66 -2.24 4.46
CA TYR A 79 -2.25 -1.94 4.57
C TYR A 79 -2.04 -0.69 5.42
N ALA A 80 -1.24 -0.79 6.47
CA ALA A 80 -0.86 0.37 7.26
C ALA A 80 0.49 0.96 6.80
N LEU A 81 0.50 2.26 6.57
CA LEU A 81 1.65 3.02 6.12
C LEU A 81 2.07 4.02 7.20
N ASP A 82 3.36 4.13 7.48
CA ASP A 82 3.95 5.13 8.38
C ASP A 82 4.41 6.35 7.56
N ILE A 83 3.65 7.44 7.64
CA ILE A 83 3.90 8.66 6.85
C ILE A 83 5.12 9.43 7.37
N ASP A 84 5.44 9.30 8.66
CA ASP A 84 6.65 9.87 9.23
C ASP A 84 7.91 9.15 8.69
N LEU A 85 7.86 7.83 8.54
CA LEU A 85 8.91 7.06 7.85
C LEU A 85 9.00 7.41 6.37
N ALA A 86 7.87 7.56 5.66
CA ALA A 86 7.88 7.99 4.25
C ALA A 86 8.52 9.38 4.08
N THR A 87 8.22 10.32 4.99
CA THR A 87 8.84 11.65 5.03
C THR A 87 10.35 11.58 5.27
N SER A 88 10.78 10.68 6.16
CA SER A 88 12.19 10.47 6.47
C SER A 88 12.94 9.86 5.28
N LEU A 89 12.33 8.88 4.60
CA LEU A 89 12.88 8.23 3.41
C LEU A 89 13.13 9.23 2.27
N ILE A 90 12.19 10.17 2.04
CA ILE A 90 12.36 11.25 1.05
C ILE A 90 13.63 12.05 1.32
N LYS A 91 13.89 12.40 2.58
CA LYS A 91 15.07 13.18 2.99
C LYS A 91 16.35 12.34 2.88
N GLU A 92 16.32 11.12 3.38
CA GLU A 92 17.46 10.19 3.38
C GLU A 92 17.96 9.91 1.95
N LYS A 93 17.03 9.66 1.03
CA LYS A 93 17.34 9.38 -0.39
C LYS A 93 17.55 10.63 -1.24
N GLY A 94 17.36 11.83 -0.68
CA GLY A 94 17.43 13.08 -1.44
C GLY A 94 16.43 13.12 -2.61
N MET A 95 15.23 12.56 -2.43
CA MET A 95 14.22 12.50 -3.48
C MET A 95 13.79 13.91 -3.87
N SER A 96 13.59 14.12 -5.17
CA SER A 96 13.02 15.36 -5.70
C SER A 96 11.53 15.16 -6.00
N PRO A 97 10.66 16.12 -5.68
CA PRO A 97 9.26 16.05 -6.07
C PRO A 97 9.13 16.17 -7.59
N ILE A 98 8.09 15.56 -8.14
CA ILE A 98 7.67 15.80 -9.52
C ILE A 98 6.61 16.89 -9.54
N LYS A 99 6.60 17.70 -10.60
CA LYS A 99 5.54 18.68 -10.86
C LYS A 99 4.50 18.06 -11.76
N VAL A 100 3.25 18.04 -11.30
CA VAL A 100 2.13 17.46 -12.04
C VAL A 100 0.93 18.39 -11.99
N SER A 101 0.07 18.33 -13.00
CA SER A 101 -1.20 19.07 -12.94
C SER A 101 -2.12 18.41 -11.92
N PRO A 102 -2.73 19.16 -10.98
CA PRO A 102 -3.74 18.64 -10.05
C PRO A 102 -4.88 17.91 -10.77
N LYS A 103 -5.25 18.35 -11.99
CA LYS A 103 -6.25 17.69 -12.83
C LYS A 103 -5.91 16.23 -13.16
N ASN A 104 -4.62 15.90 -13.27
CA ASN A 104 -4.18 14.55 -13.63
C ASN A 104 -4.12 13.60 -12.41
N ILE A 105 -4.19 14.14 -11.20
CA ILE A 105 -4.05 13.39 -9.94
C ILE A 105 -5.24 13.56 -9.01
N ILE A 106 -6.30 14.27 -9.42
CA ILE A 106 -7.48 14.51 -8.60
C ILE A 106 -8.21 13.20 -8.24
N ASP A 107 -8.17 12.22 -9.14
CA ASP A 107 -8.75 10.88 -8.90
C ASP A 107 -7.98 10.08 -7.85
N ALA A 108 -6.77 10.50 -7.50
CA ALA A 108 -6.00 9.93 -6.38
C ALA A 108 -6.52 10.40 -5.02
N VAL A 109 -7.29 11.49 -4.99
CA VAL A 109 -7.84 12.05 -3.76
C VAL A 109 -9.00 11.18 -3.31
N ASP A 110 -8.94 10.75 -2.06
CA ASP A 110 -10.07 10.10 -1.43
C ASP A 110 -11.06 11.15 -0.90
N PRO A 111 -12.28 11.25 -1.45
CA PRO A 111 -13.27 12.23 -1.01
C PRO A 111 -13.66 12.06 0.46
N GLY A 112 -13.53 10.84 1.00
CA GLY A 112 -13.79 10.55 2.40
C GLY A 112 -12.76 11.18 3.35
N ASN A 113 -11.56 11.46 2.85
CA ASN A 113 -10.47 12.11 3.58
C ASN A 113 -10.44 13.63 3.42
N ILE A 114 -11.43 14.22 2.72
CA ILE A 114 -11.59 15.66 2.63
C ILE A 114 -12.51 16.15 3.76
N ASN A 115 -11.89 16.68 4.83
CA ASN A 115 -12.59 17.46 5.85
C ASN A 115 -13.31 18.66 5.22
N ARG A 116 -14.62 18.75 5.46
CA ARG A 116 -15.43 19.90 5.02
C ARG A 116 -15.40 21.07 6.01
N ASP A 117 -14.83 20.86 7.20
CA ASP A 117 -14.70 21.86 8.25
C ASP A 117 -13.39 22.65 8.06
N PRO A 118 -13.44 23.94 7.68
CA PRO A 118 -12.26 24.76 7.45
C PRO A 118 -11.35 24.88 8.69
N ALA A 119 -11.90 24.75 9.91
CA ALA A 119 -11.11 24.83 11.14
C ALA A 119 -10.19 23.61 11.33
N LYS A 120 -10.49 22.49 10.65
CA LYS A 120 -9.68 21.25 10.68
C LYS A 120 -8.70 21.15 9.51
N ILE A 121 -8.86 22.01 8.50
CA ILE A 121 -7.92 22.08 7.38
C ILE A 121 -6.70 22.86 7.87
N LYS A 122 -5.55 22.20 7.99
CA LYS A 122 -4.27 22.86 8.29
C LYS A 122 -3.60 23.25 6.98
N PRO A 123 -3.71 24.51 6.52
CA PRO A 123 -3.16 24.94 5.22
C PRO A 123 -1.62 24.79 5.13
N ASN A 124 -0.91 24.81 6.27
CA ASN A 124 0.55 24.71 6.34
C ASN A 124 1.02 23.36 6.94
N HIS A 125 0.45 22.25 6.49
CA HIS A 125 0.97 20.95 6.90
C HIS A 125 2.41 20.76 6.40
N LYS A 126 3.36 20.48 7.30
CA LYS A 126 4.81 20.39 6.98
C LYS A 126 5.15 19.19 6.10
N ASN A 127 4.35 18.13 6.14
CA ASN A 127 4.65 16.91 5.40
C ASN A 127 4.31 17.09 3.92
N PRO A 128 5.12 16.58 2.98
CA PRO A 128 4.90 16.81 1.54
C PRO A 128 3.65 16.07 1.02
N VAL A 129 3.20 16.39 -0.19
CA VAL A 129 2.15 15.60 -0.86
C VAL A 129 2.77 14.30 -1.35
N MET A 130 2.15 13.17 -1.00
CA MET A 130 2.67 11.84 -1.31
C MET A 130 1.61 10.99 -2.00
N ILE A 131 2.03 10.31 -3.06
CA ILE A 131 1.19 9.46 -3.90
C ILE A 131 1.88 8.11 -4.07
N ILE A 132 1.11 7.03 -3.99
CA ILE A 132 1.54 5.69 -4.41
C ILE A 132 0.95 5.36 -5.78
N GLN A 133 1.73 4.69 -6.61
CA GLN A 133 1.27 4.01 -7.82
C GLN A 133 1.86 2.61 -7.87
N SER A 134 1.02 1.59 -7.76
CA SER A 134 1.46 0.19 -7.72
C SER A 134 0.60 -0.65 -8.64
N TYR A 135 1.23 -1.48 -9.47
CA TYR A 135 0.49 -2.45 -10.30
C TYR A 135 -0.29 -3.43 -9.44
N TYR A 136 0.25 -3.83 -8.29
CA TYR A 136 -0.28 -4.90 -7.44
C TYR A 136 -1.24 -4.39 -6.36
N LEU A 137 -1.07 -3.13 -5.91
CA LEU A 137 -1.83 -2.56 -4.81
C LEU A 137 -2.88 -1.54 -5.25
N THR A 138 -2.59 -0.73 -6.27
CA THR A 138 -3.48 0.35 -6.70
C THR A 138 -3.99 0.18 -8.13
N ASN A 139 -3.81 -1.01 -8.73
CA ASN A 139 -4.12 -1.28 -10.14
C ASN A 139 -3.49 -0.23 -11.07
N ASN A 140 -2.26 0.17 -10.76
CA ASN A 140 -1.47 1.20 -11.44
C ASN A 140 -2.11 2.60 -11.46
N LYS A 141 -3.09 2.86 -10.60
CA LYS A 141 -3.67 4.20 -10.41
C LYS A 141 -2.94 4.95 -9.32
N TYR A 142 -2.95 6.29 -9.41
CA TYR A 142 -2.47 7.13 -8.33
C TYR A 142 -3.39 7.03 -7.11
N TYR A 143 -2.80 6.95 -5.92
CA TYR A 143 -3.50 6.97 -4.65
C TYR A 143 -2.81 7.93 -3.67
N CYS A 144 -3.53 8.93 -3.17
CA CYS A 144 -2.97 9.93 -2.27
C CYS A 144 -2.94 9.41 -0.83
N ILE A 145 -1.74 9.16 -0.33
CA ILE A 145 -1.50 8.72 1.05
C ILE A 145 -1.21 9.89 2.00
N ASN A 146 -0.81 11.05 1.46
CA ASN A 146 -0.68 12.29 2.23
C ASN A 146 -0.93 13.51 1.34
N GLY A 147 -1.69 14.50 1.85
CA GLY A 147 -1.94 15.75 1.16
C GLY A 147 -3.22 15.80 0.32
N ASN A 148 -4.20 14.92 0.58
CA ASN A 148 -5.52 14.90 -0.08
C ASN A 148 -6.13 16.31 -0.22
N HIS A 149 -6.16 17.08 0.87
CA HIS A 149 -6.63 18.47 0.89
C HIS A 149 -5.87 19.40 -0.05
N ARG A 150 -4.54 19.29 -0.14
CA ARG A 150 -3.72 20.17 -0.97
C ARG A 150 -3.95 19.89 -2.46
N ILE A 151 -4.07 18.62 -2.84
CA ILE A 151 -4.42 18.27 -4.23
C ILE A 151 -5.82 18.80 -4.57
N PHE A 152 -6.79 18.59 -3.69
CA PHE A 152 -8.16 19.04 -3.89
C PHE A 152 -8.26 20.56 -4.04
N GLU A 153 -7.60 21.32 -3.17
CA GLU A 153 -7.58 22.79 -3.21
C GLU A 153 -6.86 23.31 -4.46
N ALA A 154 -5.70 22.76 -4.79
CA ALA A 154 -4.96 23.13 -6.00
C ALA A 154 -5.80 22.88 -7.27
N TYR A 155 -6.50 21.75 -7.33
CA TYR A 155 -7.44 21.45 -8.41
C TYR A 155 -8.58 22.47 -8.48
N ARG A 156 -9.23 22.76 -7.34
CA ARG A 156 -10.34 23.71 -7.25
C ARG A 156 -9.94 25.12 -7.66
N ASN A 157 -8.73 25.54 -7.33
CA ASN A 157 -8.19 26.85 -7.65
C ASN A 157 -7.64 26.95 -9.08
N GLY A 158 -7.66 25.86 -9.85
CA GLY A 158 -7.15 25.84 -11.23
C GLY A 158 -5.64 25.99 -11.31
N GLU A 159 -4.91 25.56 -10.27
CA GLU A 159 -3.45 25.59 -10.28
C GLU A 159 -2.90 24.72 -11.42
N ARG A 160 -1.84 25.20 -12.06
CA ARG A 160 -1.24 24.49 -13.21
C ARG A 160 -0.42 23.29 -12.78
N GLU A 161 0.27 23.41 -11.65
CA GLU A 161 1.23 22.43 -11.15
C GLU A 161 1.18 22.37 -9.63
N ILE A 162 1.40 21.17 -9.09
CA ILE A 162 1.66 20.91 -7.68
C ILE A 162 2.85 19.95 -7.57
N GLU A 163 3.66 20.12 -6.53
CA GLU A 163 4.79 19.25 -6.21
C GLU A 163 4.31 18.04 -5.42
N VAL A 164 4.61 16.84 -5.92
CA VAL A 164 4.25 15.57 -5.29
C VAL A 164 5.43 14.61 -5.28
N TYR A 165 5.51 13.77 -4.24
CA TYR A 165 6.41 12.63 -4.20
C TYR A 165 5.64 11.39 -4.62
N LEU A 166 6.10 10.77 -5.70
CA LEU A 166 5.53 9.53 -6.23
C LEU A 166 6.38 8.35 -5.76
N PHE A 167 5.75 7.37 -5.14
CA PHE A 167 6.34 6.07 -4.82
C PHE A 167 5.73 5.00 -5.72
N LYS A 168 6.58 4.29 -6.45
CA LYS A 168 6.23 3.16 -7.29
C LYS A 168 6.39 1.83 -6.53
N ASP A 169 6.04 0.72 -7.19
CA ASP A 169 6.24 -0.62 -6.64
C ASP A 169 7.64 -0.77 -6.02
N LEU A 170 7.70 -1.40 -4.84
CA LEU A 170 8.91 -1.61 -4.02
C LEU A 170 9.50 -0.36 -3.35
N GLU A 171 9.25 0.85 -3.87
CA GLU A 171 9.76 2.09 -3.27
C GLU A 171 9.11 2.41 -1.92
N PHE A 172 7.88 1.95 -1.70
CA PHE A 172 7.11 2.16 -0.48
C PHE A 172 7.29 1.08 0.60
N LEU A 173 8.02 0.01 0.31
CA LEU A 173 8.29 -1.06 1.28
C LEU A 173 8.85 -0.58 2.63
N PRO A 174 9.78 0.39 2.66
CA PRO A 174 10.39 0.83 3.92
C PRO A 174 9.40 1.48 4.90
N PHE A 175 8.24 1.93 4.41
CA PHE A 175 7.26 2.62 5.24
C PHE A 175 5.95 1.85 5.41
N PHE A 176 5.90 0.57 5.07
CA PHE A 176 4.90 -0.31 5.66
C PHE A 176 5.12 -0.39 7.17
N TYR A 177 4.06 -0.13 7.93
CA TYR A 177 4.12 -0.03 9.38
C TYR A 177 4.35 -1.39 10.06
N ASP A 178 3.73 -2.44 9.53
CA ASP A 178 3.78 -3.80 10.07
C ASP A 178 4.31 -4.81 9.04
N GLU A 179 4.79 -5.96 9.54
CA GLU A 179 5.38 -7.00 8.69
C GLU A 179 4.31 -7.80 7.95
N LEU A 180 3.08 -7.91 8.48
CA LEU A 180 1.97 -8.53 7.78
C LEU A 180 1.57 -7.77 6.52
N SER A 181 1.54 -6.44 6.54
CA SER A 181 1.34 -5.58 5.37
C SER A 181 2.41 -5.86 4.32
N LYS A 182 3.69 -5.89 4.72
CA LYS A 182 4.79 -6.22 3.78
C LYS A 182 4.63 -7.62 3.19
N ALA A 183 4.39 -8.63 4.03
CA ALA A 183 4.25 -10.01 3.62
C ALA A 183 3.07 -10.20 2.66
N THR A 184 1.93 -9.57 2.94
CA THR A 184 0.73 -9.61 2.08
C THR A 184 1.03 -8.98 0.72
N TYR A 185 1.76 -7.85 0.69
CA TYR A 185 2.16 -7.22 -0.56
C TYR A 185 3.05 -8.15 -1.42
N PHE A 186 4.05 -8.80 -0.83
CA PHE A 186 4.90 -9.75 -1.57
C PHE A 186 4.13 -11.00 -2.02
N LEU A 187 3.24 -11.54 -1.19
CA LEU A 187 2.39 -12.67 -1.56
C LEU A 187 1.55 -12.34 -2.79
N GLU A 188 0.92 -11.17 -2.82
CA GLU A 188 0.06 -10.75 -3.93
C GLU A 188 0.86 -10.47 -5.21
N MET A 189 2.11 -10.00 -5.10
CA MET A 189 3.01 -9.90 -6.25
C MET A 189 3.34 -11.27 -6.86
N ASP A 190 3.71 -12.24 -6.02
CA ASP A 190 3.98 -13.62 -6.46
C ASP A 190 2.73 -14.27 -7.05
N ALA A 191 1.58 -14.09 -6.40
CA ALA A 191 0.30 -14.59 -6.88
C ALA A 191 -0.06 -13.96 -8.24
N ALA A 192 0.07 -12.65 -8.41
CA ALA A 192 -0.18 -11.98 -9.69
C ALA A 192 0.74 -12.50 -10.81
N ARG A 193 2.02 -12.74 -10.50
CA ARG A 193 2.99 -13.33 -11.45
C ARG A 193 2.57 -14.72 -11.90
N VAL A 194 2.08 -15.56 -10.98
CA VAL A 194 1.70 -16.95 -11.27
C VAL A 194 0.33 -17.04 -11.93
N LEU A 195 -0.67 -16.37 -11.38
CA LEU A 195 -2.09 -16.52 -11.75
C LEU A 195 -2.47 -15.68 -12.97
N ASN A 196 -1.89 -14.49 -13.11
CA ASN A 196 -2.28 -13.53 -14.15
C ASN A 196 -1.19 -13.33 -15.22
N ASN A 197 -0.04 -14.00 -15.07
CA ASN A 197 1.17 -13.75 -15.85
C ASN A 197 1.58 -12.26 -15.86
N GLN A 198 1.25 -11.54 -14.77
CA GLN A 198 1.59 -10.14 -14.60
C GLN A 198 3.02 -10.03 -14.07
N GLN A 199 3.95 -9.66 -14.95
CA GLN A 199 5.35 -9.39 -14.60
C GLN A 199 5.66 -7.92 -14.89
N HIS A 200 5.35 -7.06 -13.92
CA HIS A 200 5.63 -5.63 -14.00
C HIS A 200 6.96 -5.24 -13.36
N ILE A 201 7.59 -6.16 -12.63
CA ILE A 201 8.89 -5.99 -11.98
C ILE A 201 9.84 -7.07 -12.50
N GLN A 202 11.07 -6.69 -12.85
CA GLN A 202 12.07 -7.65 -13.30
C GLN A 202 12.58 -8.48 -12.12
N GLN A 203 12.92 -9.74 -12.37
CA GLN A 203 13.40 -10.64 -11.32
C GLN A 203 14.67 -10.12 -10.62
N SER A 204 15.54 -9.40 -11.33
CA SER A 204 16.74 -8.76 -10.76
C SER A 204 16.42 -7.63 -9.77
N GLU A 205 15.26 -6.97 -9.92
CA GLU A 205 14.79 -5.96 -8.97
C GLU A 205 14.25 -6.66 -7.72
N LEU A 206 13.52 -7.77 -7.89
CA LEU A 206 13.05 -8.61 -6.78
C LEU A 206 14.20 -9.22 -5.98
N GLU A 207 15.34 -9.56 -6.59
CA GLU A 207 16.50 -10.12 -5.87
C GLU A 207 17.21 -9.10 -4.97
N GLN A 208 16.98 -7.80 -5.18
CA GLN A 208 17.49 -6.71 -4.32
C GLN A 208 16.65 -6.51 -3.05
N TYR A 209 15.41 -6.99 -3.06
CA TYR A 209 14.55 -7.04 -1.89
C TYR A 209 14.57 -8.47 -1.40
N PRO A 210 14.92 -8.75 -0.14
CA PRO A 210 15.21 -10.11 0.25
C PRO A 210 14.01 -11.02 -0.04
N SER A 211 14.16 -11.89 -1.05
CA SER A 211 13.40 -13.14 -1.17
C SER A 211 13.60 -14.07 0.05
N ASN A 212 14.43 -13.60 1.00
CA ASN A 212 14.59 -14.05 2.36
C ASN A 212 13.80 -13.13 3.31
N PHE A 213 12.48 -13.04 3.13
CA PHE A 213 11.59 -12.53 4.18
C PHE A 213 11.74 -13.46 5.39
N ASN A 214 12.73 -13.21 6.23
CA ASN A 214 12.81 -13.83 7.54
C ASN A 214 11.82 -13.08 8.42
N PHE A 215 10.77 -13.77 8.85
CA PHE A 215 9.96 -13.36 10.00
C PHE A 215 10.81 -13.48 11.26
N SER A 216 11.84 -12.65 11.38
CA SER A 216 12.66 -12.53 12.57
C SER A 216 12.46 -11.14 13.15
N ARG A 217 11.95 -11.15 14.39
CA ARG A 217 11.90 -10.01 15.32
C ARG A 217 13.21 -9.23 15.36
#